data_AF-A0A2H6H1V4-F1
#
_entry.id   AF-A0A2H6H1V4-F1
#
_cell.length_a   1.000
_cell.length_b   1.000
_cell.length_c   1.000
_cell.angle_alpha   90.00
_cell.angle_beta   90.00
_cell.angle_gamma   90.00
#
_symmetry.space_group_name_H-M   'P 1'
#
loop_
_entity.id
_entity.type
_entity.pdbx_description
1 polymer ?
#
loop_
_entity_poly.entity_id
_entity_poly.type
_entity_poly.pdbx_seq_one_letter_code
_entity_poly.pdbx_strand_id
1 'polypeptide(L)'
;MENRNVGWLIIGIAVIMAIIVLIFNSALKNIAGKGCANANCTMYQAFSVQTGISLSIVAVVLVIGLVIMFTKPKERIIVKTIKEKKKKLDLSGLDKDDKKVVDLLLEENKAMFQSDLMEKLNIGKVKTTRLLNRLEDKGLIERKRRGMNNIVVLRD
;
A
#
# COMPACT_ATOMS: atom_id res chain seq x y z
N MET A 1 -0.09 9.01 -4.40
CA MET A 1 0.25 10.43 -4.49
C MET A 1 1.74 10.52 -4.75
N GLU A 2 2.13 11.26 -5.78
CA GLU A 2 3.49 11.31 -6.30
C GLU A 2 4.41 11.95 -5.26
N ASN A 3 5.11 11.12 -4.49
CA ASN A 3 5.91 11.54 -3.33
C ASN A 3 7.00 12.56 -3.67
N ARG A 4 7.34 12.67 -4.96
CA ARG A 4 8.20 13.71 -5.51
C ARG A 4 7.63 15.11 -5.22
N ASN A 5 6.32 15.30 -5.37
CA ASN A 5 5.69 16.61 -5.16
C ASN A 5 5.67 16.99 -3.67
N VAL A 6 5.48 16.03 -2.77
CA VAL A 6 5.55 16.27 -1.32
C VAL A 6 7.00 16.58 -0.88
N GLY A 7 7.99 15.87 -1.45
CA GLY A 7 9.40 16.15 -1.20
C GLY A 7 9.81 17.55 -1.68
N TRP A 8 9.37 17.98 -2.86
CA TRP A 8 9.60 19.34 -3.35
C TRP A 8 8.92 20.41 -2.48
N LEU A 9 7.73 20.14 -1.94
CA LEU A 9 7.02 21.06 -1.04
C LEU A 9 7.78 21.29 0.27
N ILE A 10 8.31 20.21 0.86
CA ILE A 10 9.10 20.28 2.10
C ILE A 10 10.44 21.00 1.87
N ILE A 11 11.12 20.75 0.75
CA ILE A 11 12.33 21.50 0.38
C ILE A 11 12.02 22.98 0.16
N GLY A 12 10.89 23.31 -0.49
CA GLY A 12 10.44 24.68 -0.66
C GLY A 12 10.29 25.42 0.67
N ILE A 13 9.66 24.78 1.66
CA ILE A 13 9.51 25.35 3.02
C ILE A 13 10.87 25.53 3.70
N ALA A 14 11.79 24.57 3.58
CA ALA A 14 13.13 24.67 4.17
C ALA A 14 13.97 25.81 3.56
N VAL A 15 13.89 26.00 2.24
CA VAL A 15 14.58 27.10 1.54
C VAL A 15 14.02 28.45 1.97
N ILE A 16 12.69 28.59 2.07
CA ILE A 16 12.05 29.82 2.55
C ILE A 16 12.50 30.15 3.97
N MET A 17 12.53 29.17 4.87
CA MET A 17 13.03 29.33 6.25
C MET A 17 14.50 29.79 6.29
N ALA A 18 15.35 29.22 5.46
CA ALA A 18 16.76 29.61 5.37
C ALA A 18 16.92 31.07 4.91
N ILE A 19 16.16 31.50 3.91
CA ILE A 19 16.16 32.88 3.40
C ILE A 19 15.74 33.86 4.51
N ILE A 20 14.69 33.54 5.26
CA ILE A 20 14.22 34.39 6.38
C ILE A 20 15.33 34.54 7.43
N VAL A 21 16.00 33.45 7.83
CA VAL A 21 17.09 33.49 8.82
C VAL A 21 18.26 34.34 8.34
N LEU A 22 18.64 34.25 7.05
CA LEU A 22 19.73 35.04 6.48
C LEU A 22 19.41 36.53 6.43
N ILE A 23 18.18 36.90 6.04
CA ILE A 23 17.74 38.30 6.03
C ILE A 23 17.76 38.87 7.45
N PHE A 24 17.24 38.12 8.42
CA PHE A 24 17.18 38.56 9.81
C PHE A 24 18.58 38.74 10.40
N ASN A 25 19.47 37.79 10.15
CA ASN A 25 20.87 37.84 10.57
C ASN A 25 21.61 39.05 9.95
N SER A 26 21.45 39.25 8.64
CA SER A 26 22.05 40.39 7.93
C SER A 26 21.54 41.74 8.44
N ALA A 27 20.23 41.85 8.69
CA ALA A 27 19.61 43.06 9.26
C ALA A 27 20.17 43.37 10.67
N LEU A 28 20.27 42.35 11.54
CA LEU A 28 20.83 42.50 12.89
C LEU A 28 22.30 42.92 12.86
N LYS A 29 23.10 42.33 11.97
CA LYS A 29 24.52 42.70 11.80
C LYS A 29 24.69 44.14 11.31
N ASN A 30 23.82 44.60 10.40
CA ASN A 30 23.83 45.97 9.88
C ASN A 30 23.39 47.01 10.94
N ILE A 31 22.45 46.66 11.82
CA ILE A 31 22.02 47.54 12.93
C ILE A 31 23.13 47.62 13.99
N ALA A 32 23.73 46.49 14.36
CA ALA A 32 24.81 46.43 15.34
C ALA A 32 26.06 47.19 14.88
N GLY A 33 26.41 47.10 13.59
CA GLY A 33 27.56 47.81 13.01
C GLY A 33 27.43 49.33 13.01
N LYS A 34 26.21 49.87 13.11
CA LYS A 34 25.96 51.32 13.20
C LYS A 34 25.90 51.85 14.64
N GLY A 35 25.83 50.96 15.63
CA GLY A 35 25.61 51.32 17.04
C GLY A 35 26.83 51.28 17.96
N CYS A 36 27.94 50.64 17.58
CA CYS A 36 29.11 50.46 18.46
C CYS A 36 30.31 51.32 18.02
N ALA A 37 30.78 52.21 18.89
CA ALA A 37 31.93 53.08 18.65
C ALA A 37 33.29 52.54 19.16
N ASN A 38 33.32 51.44 19.93
CA ASN A 38 34.53 50.94 20.59
C ASN A 38 34.80 49.44 20.33
N ALA A 39 36.07 49.04 20.37
CA ALA A 39 36.61 47.75 19.90
C ALA A 39 36.11 46.48 20.62
N ASN A 40 35.46 46.59 21.79
CA ASN A 40 34.99 45.45 22.57
C ASN A 40 33.47 45.49 22.76
N CYS A 41 32.71 45.31 21.67
CA CYS A 41 31.25 45.17 21.77
C CYS A 41 30.88 43.70 22.01
N THR A 42 30.51 43.37 23.25
CA THR A 42 29.94 42.07 23.67
C THR A 42 28.73 41.65 22.84
N MET A 43 28.07 42.63 22.20
CA MET A 43 27.00 42.42 21.24
C MET A 43 27.43 41.58 20.03
N TYR A 44 28.66 41.77 19.50
CA TYR A 44 29.14 41.02 18.33
C TYR A 44 29.39 39.54 18.65
N GLN A 45 29.84 39.24 19.87
CA GLN A 45 29.97 37.86 20.34
C GLN A 45 28.60 37.19 20.47
N ALA A 46 27.61 37.87 21.05
CA ALA A 46 26.24 37.36 21.12
C ALA A 46 25.64 37.11 19.72
N PHE A 47 25.88 38.00 18.75
CA PHE A 47 25.46 37.78 17.36
C PHE A 47 26.16 36.58 16.73
N SER A 48 27.48 36.45 16.85
CA SER A 48 28.19 35.29 16.28
C SER A 48 27.66 33.96 16.81
N VAL A 49 27.35 33.87 18.10
CA VAL A 49 26.78 32.67 18.72
C VAL A 49 25.33 32.43 18.26
N GLN A 50 24.49 33.48 18.24
CA GLN A 50 23.10 33.39 17.77
C GLN A 50 23.02 32.95 16.30
N THR A 51 23.95 33.41 15.47
CA THR A 51 24.01 33.04 14.05
C THR A 51 24.51 31.62 13.82
N GLY A 52 25.42 31.12 14.67
CA GLY A 52 25.82 29.72 14.66
C GLY A 52 24.67 28.79 15.05
N ILE A 53 23.88 29.16 16.06
CA ILE A 53 22.71 28.38 16.51
C ILE A 53 21.63 28.34 15.42
N SER A 54 21.32 29.48 14.79
CA SER A 54 20.29 29.53 13.74
C SER A 54 20.70 28.76 12.48
N LEU A 55 21.96 28.84 12.08
CA LEU A 55 22.49 28.07 10.94
C LEU A 55 22.47 26.56 11.22
N SER A 56 22.78 26.15 12.46
CA SER A 56 22.72 24.75 12.89
C SER A 56 21.29 24.18 12.78
N ILE A 57 20.28 24.92 13.23
CA ILE A 57 18.88 24.50 13.13
C ILE A 57 18.45 24.32 11.67
N VAL A 58 18.82 25.26 10.79
CA VAL A 58 18.54 25.16 9.35
C VAL A 58 19.21 23.93 8.75
N ALA A 59 20.45 23.63 9.12
CA ALA A 59 21.18 22.45 8.64
C ALA A 59 20.47 21.14 9.04
N VAL A 60 20.00 21.04 10.29
CA VAL A 60 19.26 19.86 10.76
C VAL A 60 17.95 19.66 10.00
N VAL A 61 17.18 20.73 9.77
CA VAL A 61 15.93 20.68 9.00
C VAL A 61 16.20 20.26 7.55
N LEU A 62 17.29 20.75 6.95
CA LEU A 62 17.71 20.37 5.60
C LEU A 62 18.07 18.88 5.50
N VAL A 63 18.80 18.36 6.49
CA VAL A 63 19.16 16.93 6.58
C VAL A 63 17.91 16.07 6.71
N ILE A 64 16.96 16.45 7.57
CA ILE A 64 15.68 15.74 7.72
C ILE A 64 14.88 15.77 6.41
N GLY A 65 14.82 16.92 5.73
CA GLY A 65 14.16 17.06 4.44
C GLY A 65 14.78 16.18 3.35
N LEU A 66 16.11 16.11 3.29
CA LEU A 66 16.85 15.22 2.40
C LEU A 66 16.58 13.75 2.72
N VAL A 67 16.61 13.36 4.00
CA VAL A 67 16.32 12.00 4.42
C VAL A 67 14.90 11.59 4.00
N ILE A 68 13.89 12.45 4.20
CA ILE A 68 12.51 12.17 3.79
C ILE A 68 12.39 12.10 2.25
N MET A 69 13.12 12.95 1.51
CA MET A 69 13.14 12.91 0.05
C MET A 69 13.73 11.61 -0.50
N PHE A 70 14.80 11.09 0.13
CA PHE A 70 15.46 9.85 -0.29
C PHE A 70 14.83 8.59 0.31
N THR A 71 14.06 8.72 1.38
CA THR A 71 13.32 7.60 1.96
C THR A 71 12.13 7.30 1.07
N LYS A 72 12.24 6.22 0.29
CA LYS A 72 11.09 5.65 -0.40
C LYS A 72 10.04 5.33 0.67
N PRO A 73 8.77 5.77 0.52
CA PRO A 73 7.74 5.29 1.43
C PRO A 73 7.78 3.78 1.37
N LYS A 74 7.69 3.12 2.53
CA LYS A 74 7.35 1.70 2.57
C LYS A 74 6.21 1.55 1.61
N GLU A 75 6.46 0.88 0.49
CA GLU A 75 5.42 0.53 -0.46
C GLU A 75 4.33 0.01 0.44
N ARG A 76 3.17 0.69 0.43
CA ARG A 76 1.97 0.11 1.01
C ARG A 76 2.03 -1.31 0.53
N ILE A 77 1.97 -2.26 1.46
CA ILE A 77 1.87 -3.66 1.09
C ILE A 77 0.57 -3.68 0.30
N ILE A 78 0.67 -3.43 -1.01
CA ILE A 78 -0.24 -3.89 -2.01
C ILE A 78 -0.03 -5.35 -1.74
N VAL A 79 -0.91 -5.90 -0.90
CA VAL A 79 -1.28 -7.28 -1.01
C VAL A 79 -1.59 -7.36 -2.49
N LYS A 80 -0.60 -7.77 -3.28
CA LYS A 80 -0.84 -8.33 -4.59
C LYS A 80 -1.78 -9.44 -4.19
N THR A 81 -3.08 -9.19 -4.28
CA THR A 81 -4.02 -10.21 -4.65
C THR A 81 -3.31 -10.80 -5.83
N ILE A 82 -2.67 -11.94 -5.58
CA ILE A 82 -1.99 -12.70 -6.61
C ILE A 82 -3.07 -12.77 -7.66
N LYS A 83 -2.88 -12.07 -8.78
CA LYS A 83 -3.61 -12.37 -10.00
C LYS A 83 -3.13 -13.78 -10.26
N GLU A 84 -3.81 -14.75 -9.65
CA GLU A 84 -3.79 -16.12 -10.09
C GLU A 84 -4.05 -15.96 -11.58
N LYS A 85 -3.03 -16.31 -12.36
CA LYS A 85 -3.19 -16.55 -13.77
C LYS A 85 -4.45 -17.40 -13.82
N LYS A 86 -5.57 -16.83 -14.28
CA LYS A 86 -6.78 -17.57 -14.61
C LYS A 86 -6.28 -18.68 -15.52
N LYS A 87 -6.07 -19.86 -14.95
CA LYS A 87 -5.82 -21.05 -15.76
C LYS A 87 -7.12 -21.13 -16.52
N LYS A 88 -7.06 -20.99 -17.84
CA LYS A 88 -8.22 -21.26 -18.67
C LYS A 88 -8.66 -22.66 -18.25
N LEU A 89 -9.79 -22.75 -17.56
CA LEU A 89 -10.36 -24.04 -17.17
C LEU A 89 -10.49 -24.80 -18.49
N ASP A 90 -9.70 -25.86 -18.65
CA ASP A 90 -9.79 -26.73 -19.82
C ASP A 90 -11.09 -27.52 -19.70
N LEU A 91 -12.19 -26.91 -20.16
CA LEU A 91 -13.53 -27.49 -20.21
C LEU A 91 -13.65 -28.59 -21.28
N SER A 92 -12.54 -28.91 -21.95
CA SER A 92 -12.41 -29.80 -23.11
C SER A 92 -12.61 -31.30 -22.80
N GLY A 93 -12.82 -31.67 -21.53
CA GLY A 93 -13.04 -33.08 -21.10
C GLY A 93 -14.20 -33.29 -20.13
N LEU A 94 -15.16 -32.35 -20.05
CA LEU A 94 -16.31 -32.49 -19.15
C LEU A 94 -17.50 -33.17 -19.82
N ASP A 95 -18.03 -34.18 -19.15
CA ASP A 95 -19.27 -34.86 -19.52
C ASP A 95 -20.46 -33.88 -19.36
N LYS A 96 -21.59 -34.17 -20.00
CA LYS A 96 -22.79 -33.29 -19.99
C LYS A 96 -23.25 -32.97 -18.58
N ASP A 97 -23.15 -33.93 -17.67
CA ASP A 97 -23.52 -33.75 -16.26
C ASP A 97 -22.49 -32.93 -15.48
N ASP A 98 -21.19 -33.05 -15.81
CA ASP A 98 -20.13 -32.28 -15.17
C ASP A 98 -20.23 -30.78 -15.55
N LYS A 99 -20.56 -30.47 -16.83
CA LYS A 99 -20.73 -29.08 -17.29
C LYS A 99 -21.83 -28.35 -16.54
N LYS A 100 -22.99 -29.00 -16.36
CA LYS A 100 -24.11 -28.43 -15.61
C LYS A 100 -23.75 -28.04 -14.19
N VAL A 101 -22.90 -28.83 -13.52
CA VAL A 101 -22.42 -28.52 -12.16
C VAL A 101 -21.54 -27.27 -12.18
N VAL A 102 -20.62 -27.17 -13.14
CA VAL A 102 -19.73 -26.00 -13.27
C VAL A 102 -20.52 -24.74 -13.63
N ASP A 103 -21.48 -24.84 -14.55
CA ASP A 103 -22.33 -23.72 -14.94
C ASP A 103 -23.15 -23.19 -13.75
N LEU A 104 -23.77 -24.08 -12.98
CA LEU A 104 -24.49 -23.71 -11.76
C LEU A 104 -23.59 -23.05 -10.71
N LEU A 105 -22.34 -23.51 -10.56
CA LEU A 105 -21.39 -22.88 -9.65
C LEU A 105 -20.93 -21.51 -10.16
N LEU A 106 -20.83 -21.30 -11.47
CA LEU A 106 -20.52 -20.00 -12.07
C LEU A 106 -21.66 -18.99 -11.90
N GLU A 107 -22.92 -19.44 -11.99
CA GLU A 107 -24.11 -18.61 -11.70
C GLU A 107 -24.19 -18.22 -10.22
N GLU A 108 -23.81 -19.11 -9.31
CA GLU A 108 -23.94 -18.95 -7.86
C GLU A 108 -22.62 -18.57 -7.19
N ASN A 109 -22.02 -17.45 -7.63
CA ASN A 109 -20.85 -16.82 -7.01
C ASN A 109 -19.67 -17.76 -6.72
N LYS A 110 -19.46 -18.80 -7.55
CA LYS A 110 -18.40 -19.82 -7.44
C LYS A 110 -18.46 -20.71 -6.20
N ALA A 111 -19.53 -20.68 -5.40
CA ALA A 111 -19.64 -21.50 -4.20
C ALA A 111 -21.09 -21.87 -3.86
N MET A 112 -21.36 -23.15 -3.63
CA MET A 112 -22.70 -23.66 -3.32
C MET A 112 -22.64 -24.81 -2.32
N PHE A 113 -23.66 -24.96 -1.48
CA PHE A 113 -23.75 -26.14 -0.62
C PHE A 113 -24.06 -27.41 -1.42
N GLN A 114 -23.50 -28.53 -0.97
CA GLN A 114 -23.72 -29.82 -1.62
C GLN A 114 -25.20 -30.20 -1.63
N SER A 115 -25.96 -29.86 -0.59
CA SER A 115 -27.42 -30.10 -0.54
C SER A 115 -28.18 -29.35 -1.64
N ASP A 116 -27.92 -28.06 -1.78
CA ASP A 116 -28.56 -27.20 -2.77
C ASP A 116 -28.22 -27.66 -4.20
N LEU A 117 -26.97 -28.12 -4.39
CA LEU A 117 -26.53 -28.70 -5.65
C LEU A 117 -27.30 -29.98 -6.01
N MET A 118 -27.62 -30.83 -5.02
CA MET A 118 -28.43 -32.04 -5.24
C MET A 118 -29.87 -31.67 -5.64
N GLU A 119 -30.43 -30.66 -5.01
CA GLU A 119 -31.80 -30.20 -5.25
C GLU A 119 -31.93 -29.58 -6.65
N LYS A 120 -31.03 -28.65 -7.02
CA LYS A 120 -31.07 -27.99 -8.33
C LYS A 120 -30.84 -28.93 -9.51
N LEU A 121 -29.98 -29.93 -9.34
CA LEU A 121 -29.69 -30.92 -10.37
C LEU A 121 -30.65 -32.12 -10.34
N ASN A 122 -31.51 -32.22 -9.33
CA ASN A 122 -32.41 -33.34 -9.08
C ASN A 122 -31.70 -34.72 -9.17
N ILE A 123 -30.53 -34.81 -8.51
CA ILE A 123 -29.68 -36.01 -8.53
C ILE A 123 -29.52 -36.59 -7.11
N GLY A 124 -29.56 -37.92 -7.01
CA GLY A 124 -29.39 -38.62 -5.73
C GLY A 124 -27.95 -38.55 -5.17
N LYS A 125 -27.82 -38.70 -3.85
CA LYS A 125 -26.55 -38.59 -3.08
C LYS A 125 -25.36 -39.35 -3.68
N VAL A 126 -25.60 -40.57 -4.19
CA VAL A 126 -24.56 -41.41 -4.80
C VAL A 126 -24.03 -40.79 -6.09
N LYS A 127 -24.93 -40.32 -6.97
CA LYS A 127 -24.55 -39.70 -8.25
C LYS A 127 -23.82 -38.38 -8.02
N THR A 128 -24.30 -37.55 -7.08
CA THR A 128 -23.66 -36.29 -6.69
C THR A 128 -22.25 -36.51 -6.16
N THR A 129 -22.06 -37.50 -5.29
CA THR A 129 -20.72 -37.79 -4.73
C THR A 129 -19.75 -38.23 -5.82
N ARG A 130 -20.19 -39.06 -6.77
CA ARG A 130 -19.37 -39.47 -7.92
C ARG A 130 -19.03 -38.29 -8.83
N LEU A 131 -19.99 -37.41 -9.11
CA LEU A 131 -19.77 -36.20 -9.93
C LEU A 131 -18.76 -35.25 -9.28
N LEU A 132 -18.94 -34.96 -7.99
CA LEU A 132 -18.04 -34.07 -7.25
C LEU A 132 -16.63 -34.67 -7.14
N ASN A 133 -16.50 -35.98 -6.90
CA ASN A 133 -15.19 -36.63 -6.88
C ASN A 133 -14.48 -36.47 -8.25
N ARG A 134 -15.16 -36.71 -9.37
CA ARG A 134 -14.56 -36.52 -10.72
C ARG A 134 -14.12 -35.08 -10.98
N LEU A 135 -14.91 -34.10 -10.53
CA LEU A 135 -14.59 -32.68 -10.70
C LEU A 135 -13.43 -32.24 -9.78
N GLU A 136 -13.33 -32.83 -8.59
CA GLU A 136 -12.23 -32.64 -7.64
C GLU A 136 -10.93 -33.28 -8.15
N ASP A 137 -11.01 -34.48 -8.75
CA ASP A 137 -9.90 -35.16 -9.43
C ASP A 137 -9.36 -34.35 -10.61
N LYS A 138 -10.25 -33.68 -11.36
CA LYS A 138 -9.88 -32.73 -12.43
C LYS A 138 -9.34 -31.40 -11.90
N GLY A 139 -9.38 -31.18 -10.58
CA GLY A 139 -8.90 -29.95 -9.94
C GLY A 139 -9.79 -28.73 -10.18
N LEU A 140 -11.03 -28.91 -10.62
CA LEU A 140 -11.95 -27.82 -10.96
C LEU A 140 -12.73 -27.32 -9.74
N ILE A 141 -12.93 -28.18 -8.74
CA ILE A 141 -13.65 -27.84 -7.51
C ILE A 141 -12.87 -28.29 -6.28
N GLU A 142 -13.20 -27.69 -5.14
CA GLU A 142 -12.72 -28.06 -3.82
C GLU A 142 -13.92 -28.16 -2.87
N ARG A 143 -13.97 -29.22 -2.04
CA ARG A 143 -14.99 -29.35 -1.00
C ARG A 143 -14.43 -28.92 0.35
N LYS A 144 -15.13 -27.99 1.01
CA LYS A 144 -14.80 -27.56 2.37
C LYS A 144 -15.93 -27.94 3.31
N ARG A 145 -15.60 -28.48 4.47
CA ARG A 145 -16.60 -28.83 5.48
C ARG A 145 -17.12 -27.56 6.16
N ARG A 146 -18.45 -27.38 6.18
CA ARG A 146 -19.14 -26.27 6.86
C ARG A 146 -20.27 -26.86 7.70
N GLY A 147 -19.96 -27.15 8.97
CA GLY A 147 -20.90 -27.78 9.90
C GLY A 147 -21.28 -29.20 9.49
N MET A 148 -22.58 -29.45 9.36
CA MET A 148 -23.16 -30.74 8.93
C MET A 148 -23.18 -30.91 7.40
N ASN A 149 -22.81 -29.88 6.63
CA ASN A 149 -22.81 -29.92 5.18
C ASN A 149 -21.42 -29.63 4.59
N ASN A 150 -21.25 -29.95 3.32
CA ASN A 150 -20.05 -29.56 2.56
C ASN A 150 -20.41 -28.39 1.64
N ILE A 151 -19.53 -27.40 1.57
CA ILE A 151 -19.58 -26.37 0.54
C ILE A 151 -18.66 -26.78 -0.60
N VAL A 152 -19.17 -26.72 -1.82
CA VAL A 152 -18.43 -26.94 -3.06
C VAL A 152 -18.02 -25.57 -3.57
N VAL A 153 -16.72 -25.37 -3.78
CA VAL A 153 -16.15 -24.11 -4.27
C VAL A 153 -15.43 -24.39 -5.58
N LEU A 154 -15.66 -23.56 -6.59
CA LEU A 154 -14.92 -23.61 -7.85
C LEU A 154 -13.48 -23.13 -7.62
N ARG A 155 -12.51 -23.89 -8.11
CA ARG A 155 -11.08 -23.56 -8.01
C ARG A 155 -10.70 -22.61 -9.16
N ASP A 156 -10.01 -21.52 -8.84
CA ASP A 156 -9.52 -20.52 -9.82
C ASP A 156 -8.20 -20.91 -10.50
#